data_AF-A0A2T2VE64-F1
#
_entry.id   AF-A0A2T2VE64-F1
#
_cell.length_a   1.000
_cell.length_b   1.000
_cell.length_c   1.000
_cell.angle_alpha   90.00
_cell.angle_beta   90.00
_cell.angle_gamma   90.00
#
_symmetry.space_group_name_H-M   'P 1'
#
loop_
_entity.id
_entity.type
_entity.pdbx_description
1 polymer ?
#
loop_
_entity_poly.entity_id
_entity_poly.type
_entity_poly.pdbx_seq_one_letter_code
_entity_poly.pdbx_strand_id
1 'polypeptide(L)'
;MADAQQQNEGNPVLEALRNDVRIYADTIKEIANEIMSNEISNYPVFIAYQEDVDLGKPIISRDLYGTNWHINASMLEEFVKRDIVKREKVDEFRNVYKDPQQYICFFVVTQQEGSFVFVPYPKEEAKQ
;
A
#
# COMPACT_ATOMS: atom_id res chain seq x y z
N MET A 1 -3.09 -19.55 -23.72
CA MET A 1 -2.82 -20.15 -22.40
C MET A 1 -3.63 -19.37 -21.38
N ALA A 2 -4.44 -20.09 -20.62
CA ALA A 2 -5.36 -19.55 -19.64
C ALA A 2 -4.61 -19.16 -18.37
N ASP A 3 -4.83 -17.94 -17.88
CA ASP A 3 -4.90 -17.70 -16.45
C ASP A 3 -5.91 -16.57 -16.21
N ALA A 4 -7.04 -16.97 -15.64
CA ALA A 4 -8.13 -16.11 -15.24
C ALA A 4 -7.85 -15.59 -13.82
N GLN A 5 -8.01 -14.28 -13.60
CA GLN A 5 -8.25 -13.66 -12.29
C GLN A 5 -8.75 -12.21 -12.53
N GLN A 6 -10.01 -12.04 -12.94
CA GLN A 6 -11.17 -11.60 -12.12
C GLN A 6 -11.12 -10.17 -11.54
N GLN A 7 -11.94 -9.32 -12.17
CA GLN A 7 -12.76 -8.24 -11.61
C GLN A 7 -12.06 -6.98 -11.06
N ASN A 8 -11.99 -5.92 -11.88
CA ASN A 8 -12.63 -4.66 -11.48
C ASN A 8 -12.92 -3.77 -12.71
N GLU A 9 -14.19 -3.46 -12.94
CA GLU A 9 -14.62 -2.43 -13.89
C GLU A 9 -14.05 -1.07 -13.51
N GLY A 10 -13.23 -0.48 -14.40
CA GLY A 10 -13.28 0.94 -14.75
C GLY A 10 -13.21 2.01 -13.66
N ASN A 11 -12.48 1.83 -12.55
CA ASN A 11 -12.20 2.95 -11.65
C ASN A 11 -10.83 3.57 -12.00
N PRO A 12 -10.78 4.75 -12.67
CA PRO A 12 -9.53 5.34 -13.17
C PRO A 12 -8.50 5.58 -12.06
N VAL A 13 -8.95 5.75 -10.82
CA VAL A 13 -8.11 5.89 -9.63
C VAL A 13 -7.29 4.63 -9.35
N LEU A 14 -7.92 3.45 -9.44
CA LEU A 14 -7.25 2.18 -9.18
C LEU A 14 -6.29 1.81 -10.31
N GLU A 15 -6.61 2.20 -11.54
CA GLU A 15 -5.76 1.95 -12.70
C GLU A 15 -4.51 2.84 -12.67
N ALA A 16 -4.67 4.13 -12.38
CA ALA A 16 -3.57 5.05 -12.17
C ALA A 16 -2.68 4.60 -11.00
N LEU A 17 -3.28 4.27 -9.85
CA LEU A 17 -2.55 3.77 -8.70
C LEU A 17 -1.83 2.45 -9.03
N ARG A 18 -2.46 1.50 -9.73
CA ARG A 18 -1.80 0.24 -10.13
C ARG A 18 -0.61 0.49 -11.06
N ASN A 19 -0.71 1.43 -11.98
CA ASN A 19 0.38 1.76 -12.89
C ASN A 19 1.54 2.45 -12.16
N ASP A 20 1.21 3.39 -11.28
CA ASP A 20 2.15 4.05 -10.38
C ASP A 20 2.83 3.01 -9.45
N VAL A 21 2.07 2.05 -8.91
CA VAL A 21 2.57 0.96 -8.06
C VAL A 21 3.64 0.16 -8.75
N ARG A 22 3.54 -0.10 -10.04
CA ARG A 22 4.59 -0.83 -10.76
C ARG A 22 5.93 -0.11 -10.77
N ILE A 23 5.94 1.23 -10.68
CA ILE A 23 7.15 2.04 -10.74
C ILE A 23 7.89 2.00 -9.39
N TYR A 24 7.15 2.02 -8.27
CA TYR A 24 7.72 2.02 -6.93
C TYR A 24 7.54 0.70 -6.17
N ALA A 25 7.08 -0.36 -6.83
CA ALA A 25 6.90 -1.68 -6.26
C ALA A 25 8.19 -2.21 -5.65
N ASP A 26 9.33 -2.00 -6.33
CA ASP A 26 10.66 -2.37 -5.84
C ASP A 26 10.98 -1.66 -4.53
N THR A 27 10.84 -0.32 -4.49
CA THR A 27 11.06 0.48 -3.27
C THR A 27 10.15 0.05 -2.12
N ILE A 28 8.87 -0.18 -2.40
CA ILE A 28 7.90 -0.67 -1.42
C ILE A 28 8.29 -2.06 -0.90
N LYS A 29 8.72 -2.95 -1.79
CA LYS A 29 9.14 -4.31 -1.45
C LYS A 29 10.40 -4.28 -0.59
N GLU A 30 11.36 -3.41 -0.91
CA GLU A 30 12.56 -3.23 -0.09
C GLU A 30 12.21 -2.73 1.30
N ILE A 31 11.36 -1.70 1.41
CA ILE A 31 10.94 -1.14 2.69
C ILE A 31 10.12 -2.16 3.50
N ALA A 32 9.20 -2.88 2.86
CA ALA A 32 8.42 -3.92 3.51
C ALA A 32 9.32 -5.04 4.04
N ASN A 33 10.29 -5.49 3.22
CA ASN A 33 11.30 -6.46 3.66
C ASN A 33 12.15 -5.92 4.79
N GLU A 34 12.59 -4.66 4.73
CA GLU A 34 13.38 -4.05 5.79
C GLU A 34 12.59 -3.99 7.10
N ILE A 35 11.33 -3.56 7.08
CA ILE A 35 10.45 -3.51 8.25
C ILE A 35 10.26 -4.91 8.87
N MET A 36 10.07 -5.94 8.02
CA MET A 36 9.90 -7.32 8.48
C MET A 36 11.23 -7.93 8.98
N SER A 37 12.33 -7.76 8.23
CA SER A 37 13.65 -8.29 8.57
C SER A 37 14.27 -7.63 9.80
N ASN A 38 13.97 -6.36 10.06
CA ASN A 38 14.37 -5.67 11.29
C ASN A 38 13.38 -5.89 12.44
N GLU A 39 12.36 -6.74 12.27
CA GLU A 39 11.31 -7.03 13.26
C GLU A 39 10.61 -5.75 13.78
N ILE A 40 10.57 -4.69 12.96
CA ILE A 40 9.96 -3.41 13.30
C ILE A 40 8.45 -3.57 13.35
N SER A 41 7.88 -4.25 12.35
CA SER A 41 6.47 -4.60 12.31
C SER A 41 6.21 -5.74 11.32
N ASN A 42 5.15 -6.51 11.56
CA ASN A 42 4.69 -7.57 10.65
C ASN A 42 3.64 -7.07 9.64
N TYR A 43 3.23 -5.81 9.75
CA TYR A 43 2.12 -5.24 8.99
C TYR A 43 2.52 -3.90 8.35
N PRO A 44 3.42 -3.91 7.34
CA PRO A 44 3.73 -2.71 6.58
C PRO A 44 2.48 -2.21 5.84
N VAL A 45 2.19 -0.92 5.94
CA VAL A 45 1.03 -0.26 5.34
C VAL A 45 1.50 0.97 4.58
N PHE A 46 1.14 1.07 3.31
CA PHE A 46 1.55 2.16 2.44
C PHE A 46 0.38 3.12 2.22
N ILE A 47 0.53 4.39 2.58
CA ILE A 47 -0.58 5.35 2.50
C ILE A 47 -0.48 6.11 1.19
N ALA A 48 -1.49 6.01 0.33
CA ALA A 48 -1.63 6.81 -0.87
C ALA A 48 -2.56 8.00 -0.60
N TYR A 49 -2.06 9.23 -0.74
CA TYR A 49 -2.82 10.45 -0.44
C TYR A 49 -2.56 11.56 -1.46
N GLN A 50 -3.53 12.46 -1.62
CA GLN A 50 -3.39 13.67 -2.46
C GLN A 50 -3.17 14.95 -1.64
N GLU A 51 -3.63 14.97 -0.40
CA GLU A 51 -3.49 16.07 0.56
C GLU A 51 -2.57 15.65 1.70
N ASP A 52 -1.68 16.55 2.11
CA ASP A 52 -0.59 16.28 3.06
C ASP A 52 -1.07 15.50 4.29
N VAL A 53 -0.51 14.30 4.49
CA VAL A 53 -0.79 13.47 5.66
C VAL A 53 0.48 13.33 6.48
N ASP A 54 0.41 13.75 7.74
CA ASP A 54 1.47 13.48 8.73
C ASP A 54 1.30 12.05 9.28
N LEU A 55 1.35 11.06 8.39
CA LEU A 55 1.20 9.66 8.74
C LEU A 55 2.25 8.81 8.04
N GLY A 56 3.01 8.07 8.84
CA GLY A 56 4.14 7.30 8.33
C GLY A 56 5.28 8.20 7.87
N LYS A 57 6.17 7.62 7.06
CA LYS A 57 7.33 8.29 6.50
C LYS A 57 7.15 8.41 4.99
N PRO A 58 7.29 9.62 4.40
CA PRO A 58 7.21 9.78 2.97
C PRO A 58 8.35 9.05 2.27
N ILE A 59 7.97 8.21 1.32
CA ILE A 59 8.90 7.40 0.52
C ILE A 59 8.83 7.77 -0.95
N ILE A 60 7.62 8.08 -1.45
CA ILE A 60 7.38 8.52 -2.82
C ILE A 60 6.66 9.85 -2.76
N SER A 61 7.23 10.86 -3.40
CA SER A 61 6.61 12.17 -3.55
C SER A 61 6.16 12.37 -4.99
N ARG A 62 4.93 12.87 -5.19
CA ARG A 62 4.40 13.20 -6.53
C ARG A 62 5.36 14.07 -7.34
N ASP A 63 6.00 15.04 -6.68
CA ASP A 63 6.95 15.98 -7.29
C ASP A 63 8.22 15.31 -7.80
N LEU A 64 8.63 14.19 -7.18
CA LEU A 64 9.85 13.49 -7.53
C LEU A 64 9.63 12.42 -8.61
N TYR A 65 8.46 11.79 -8.62
CA TYR A 65 8.17 10.64 -9.50
C TYR A 65 7.16 10.94 -10.62
N GLY A 66 6.56 12.13 -10.65
CA GLY A 66 5.54 12.50 -11.65
C GLY A 66 4.23 11.73 -11.49
N THR A 67 3.99 11.14 -10.31
CA THR A 67 2.77 10.40 -9.98
C THR A 67 1.65 11.36 -9.56
N ASN A 68 0.41 10.88 -9.54
CA ASN A 68 -0.73 11.69 -9.07
C ASN A 68 -0.93 11.63 -7.54
N TRP A 69 -0.21 10.74 -6.85
CA TRP A 69 -0.40 10.41 -5.45
C TRP A 69 0.95 10.38 -4.71
N HIS A 70 0.96 10.83 -3.47
CA HIS A 70 2.08 10.63 -2.55
C HIS A 70 1.92 9.30 -1.83
N ILE A 71 3.04 8.60 -1.64
CA ILE A 71 3.08 7.34 -0.89
C ILE A 71 3.95 7.49 0.35
N ASN A 72 3.36 7.20 1.51
CA ASN A 72 4.10 7.07 2.78
C ASN A 72 4.19 5.60 3.17
N ALA A 73 5.37 5.17 3.63
CA ALA A 73 5.52 3.90 4.30
C ALA A 73 5.17 4.06 5.77
N SER A 74 4.28 3.21 6.25
CA SER A 74 3.87 3.16 7.64
C SER A 74 3.62 1.71 8.05
N MET A 75 3.07 1.52 9.24
CA MET A 75 2.77 0.22 9.80
C MET A 75 1.46 0.30 10.56
N LEU A 76 0.74 -0.82 10.64
CA LEU A 76 -0.55 -0.88 11.33
C LEU A 76 -0.47 -0.30 12.75
N GLU A 77 0.62 -0.54 13.47
CA GLU A 77 0.83 -0.03 14.82
C GLU A 77 0.79 1.50 14.90
N GLU A 78 1.32 2.21 13.90
CA GLU A 78 1.29 3.67 13.84
C GLU A 78 -0.14 4.18 13.67
N PHE A 79 -0.94 3.51 12.83
CA PHE A 79 -2.35 3.86 12.64
C PHE A 79 -3.16 3.70 13.93
N VAL A 80 -2.85 2.67 14.72
CA VAL A 80 -3.50 2.45 16.02
C VAL A 80 -3.02 3.47 17.05
N LYS A 81 -1.73 3.80 17.05
CA LYS A 81 -1.16 4.84 17.93
C LYS A 81 -1.74 6.22 17.64
N ARG A 82 -1.99 6.53 16.36
CA ARG A 82 -2.58 7.80 15.92
C ARG A 82 -4.11 7.82 15.95
N ASP A 83 -4.75 6.78 16.47
CA ASP A 83 -6.23 6.62 16.55
C ASP A 83 -6.95 6.67 15.19
N ILE A 84 -6.24 6.43 14.09
CA ILE A 84 -6.80 6.40 12.73
C ILE A 84 -7.54 5.09 12.51
N VAL A 85 -6.95 3.98 12.97
CA VAL A 85 -7.59 2.68 13.03
C VAL A 85 -7.95 2.40 14.47
N LYS A 86 -9.25 2.36 14.77
CA LYS A 86 -9.74 1.95 16.09
C LYS A 86 -9.24 0.55 16.42
N ARG A 87 -8.81 0.33 17.66
CA ARG A 87 -8.34 -0.98 18.15
C ARG A 87 -9.28 -2.14 17.81
N GLU A 88 -10.58 -1.88 17.84
CA GLU A 88 -11.64 -2.84 17.51
C GLU A 88 -11.58 -3.31 16.04
N LYS A 89 -11.16 -2.43 15.13
CA LYS A 89 -10.97 -2.73 13.70
C LYS A 89 -9.59 -3.30 13.40
N VAL A 90 -8.64 -3.26 14.35
CA VAL A 90 -7.29 -3.78 14.15
C VAL A 90 -7.32 -5.29 14.02
N ASP A 91 -8.06 -5.97 14.89
CA ASP A 91 -8.20 -7.43 14.84
C ASP A 91 -8.87 -7.87 13.54
N GLU A 92 -9.91 -7.16 13.11
CA GLU A 92 -10.57 -7.41 11.82
C GLU A 92 -9.60 -7.17 10.65
N PHE A 93 -8.85 -6.07 10.69
CA PHE A 93 -7.84 -5.74 9.69
C PHE A 93 -6.75 -6.80 9.62
N ARG A 94 -6.23 -7.27 10.76
CA ARG A 94 -5.22 -8.34 10.84
C ARG A 94 -5.74 -9.67 10.27
N ASN A 95 -7.03 -9.94 10.42
CA ASN A 95 -7.65 -11.17 9.91
C ASN A 95 -7.81 -11.13 8.38
N VAL A 96 -8.10 -9.96 7.81
CA VAL A 96 -8.19 -9.78 6.35
C VAL A 96 -6.85 -9.40 5.70
N TYR A 97 -5.83 -9.11 6.50
CA TYR A 97 -4.53 -8.68 6.02
C TYR A 97 -3.87 -9.80 5.20
N LYS A 98 -3.50 -9.46 3.97
CA LYS A 98 -2.84 -10.39 3.05
C LYS A 98 -1.34 -10.44 3.29
N ASP A 99 -0.73 -11.51 2.79
CA ASP A 99 0.70 -11.75 2.93
C ASP A 99 1.53 -10.57 2.40
N PRO A 100 2.30 -9.86 3.25
CA PRO A 100 3.03 -8.63 2.88
C PRO A 100 4.19 -8.87 1.92
N GLN A 101 4.55 -10.14 1.66
CA GLN A 101 5.54 -10.51 0.64
C GLN A 101 4.92 -10.69 -0.74
N GLN A 102 3.61 -11.00 -0.81
CA GLN A 102 2.88 -11.24 -2.06
C GLN A 102 1.94 -10.09 -2.41
N TYR A 103 1.44 -9.37 -1.40
CA TYR A 103 0.49 -8.28 -1.51
C TYR A 103 0.99 -7.06 -0.75
N ILE A 104 0.95 -5.92 -1.42
CA ILE A 104 1.17 -4.61 -0.84
C ILE A 104 -0.15 -4.14 -0.24
N CYS A 105 -0.14 -3.77 1.04
CA CYS A 105 -1.29 -3.11 1.65
C CYS A 105 -1.21 -1.59 1.42
N PHE A 106 -2.08 -1.06 0.57
CA PHE A 106 -2.27 0.36 0.39
C PHE A 106 -3.43 0.87 1.24
N PHE A 107 -3.27 2.07 1.79
CA PHE A 107 -4.32 2.85 2.41
C PHE A 107 -4.54 4.10 1.57
N VAL A 108 -5.58 4.08 0.73
CA VAL A 108 -5.92 5.21 -0.14
C VAL A 108 -6.76 6.18 0.68
N VAL A 109 -6.24 7.37 0.92
CA VAL A 109 -6.92 8.46 1.63
C VAL A 109 -7.47 9.45 0.62
N THR A 110 -8.77 9.68 0.69
CA THR A 110 -9.48 10.70 -0.09
C THR A 110 -10.13 11.72 0.85
N GLN A 111 -10.66 12.83 0.33
CA GLN A 111 -11.25 13.91 1.13
C GLN A 111 -12.38 13.48 2.08
N GLN A 112 -13.04 12.35 1.83
CA GLN A 112 -14.17 11.90 2.63
C GLN A 112 -13.83 10.66 3.46
N GLU A 113 -13.04 9.72 2.91
CA GLU A 113 -12.77 8.42 3.54
C GLU A 113 -11.40 7.84 3.15
N GLY A 114 -10.87 6.98 4.03
CA GLY A 114 -9.69 6.16 3.78
C GLY A 114 -10.06 4.68 3.59
N SER A 115 -9.57 4.04 2.53
CA SER A 115 -9.86 2.64 2.21
C SER A 115 -8.58 1.83 2.05
N PHE A 116 -8.59 0.60 2.57
CA PHE A 116 -7.48 -0.33 2.39
C PHE A 116 -7.64 -1.14 1.10
N VAL A 117 -6.60 -1.12 0.27
CA VAL A 117 -6.52 -1.81 -1.02
C VAL A 117 -5.30 -2.72 -1.00
N PHE A 118 -5.50 -4.01 -1.22
CA PHE A 118 -4.39 -4.96 -1.33
C PHE A 118 -4.03 -5.13 -2.81
N VAL A 119 -2.86 -4.63 -3.18
CA VAL A 119 -2.34 -4.73 -4.55
C VAL A 119 -1.28 -5.83 -4.58
N PRO A 120 -1.41 -6.88 -5.39
CA PRO A 120 -0.34 -7.86 -5.52
C PRO A 120 0.93 -7.18 -6.05
N TYR A 121 2.10 -7.57 -5.55
CA TYR A 121 3.35 -7.12 -6.16
C TYR A 121 3.32 -7.48 -7.64
N PRO A 122 3.78 -6.60 -8.55
CA PRO A 122 4.02 -7.01 -9.91
C PRO A 122 4.97 -8.22 -9.84
N LYS A 123 4.50 -9.38 -10.32
CA LYS A 123 5.40 -10.49 -10.57
C LYS A 123 6.46 -9.91 -11.50
N GLU A 124 7.73 -9.96 -11.10
CA GLU A 124 8.82 -9.84 -12.07
C GLU A 124 8.48 -10.86 -13.16
N GLU A 125 7.98 -10.38 -14.29
CA GLU A 125 7.96 -11.19 -15.50
C GLU A 125 9.44 -11.47 -15.73
N ALA A 126 9.85 -12.70 -15.39
CA ALA A 126 11.14 -13.23 -15.71
C ALA A 126 11.31 -13.01 -17.21
N LYS A 127 12.07 -11.97 -17.57
CA LYS A 127 12.50 -11.70 -18.92
C LYS A 127 13.37 -12.90 -19.30
N GLN A 128 12.75 -13.84 -20.01
CA GLN A 128 13.40 -15.00 -20.58
C GLN A 128 14.07 -14.61 -21.90
#